data_AF-A0A7T0G1X0-F1
#
_entry.id   AF-A0A7T0G1X0-F1
#
_cell.length_a   1.000
_cell.length_b   1.000
_cell.length_c   1.000
_cell.angle_alpha   90.00
_cell.angle_beta   90.00
_cell.angle_gamma   90.00
#
_symmetry.space_group_name_H-M   'P 1'
#
loop_
_entity.id
_entity.type
_entity.pdbx_description
1 polymer ?
#
loop_
_entity_poly.entity_id
_entity_poly.type
_entity_poly.pdbx_seq_one_letter_code
_entity_poly.pdbx_strand_id
1 'polypeptide(L)' 'MHEVKVYDGSGKLKKVISVKQLNVRSEKQLESPSFFGRNKKAGKPADNESPQPAPNKAP' A
#
# COMPACT_ATOMS: atom_id res chain seq x y z
N MET A 1 -2.22 5.12 -19.64
CA MET A 1 -1.95 4.23 -18.49
C MET A 1 -3.28 3.98 -17.78
N HIS A 2 -3.63 2.74 -17.46
CA HIS A 2 -4.89 2.43 -16.75
C HIS A 2 -4.64 2.36 -15.25
N GLU A 3 -5.37 3.18 -14.49
CA GLU A 3 -5.32 3.24 -13.03
C GLU A 3 -6.50 2.50 -12.41
N VAL A 4 -6.29 1.93 -11.23
CA VAL A 4 -7.28 1.18 -10.46
C VAL A 4 -7.40 1.79 -9.07
N LYS A 5 -8.64 2.10 -8.68
CA LYS A 5 -8.99 2.57 -7.34
C LYS A 5 -9.21 1.38 -6.42
N VAL A 6 -8.47 1.32 -5.32
CA VAL A 6 -8.59 0.30 -4.28
C VAL A 6 -9.31 0.92 -3.09
N TYR A 7 -10.43 0.32 -2.71
CA TYR A 7 -11.23 0.72 -1.56
C TYR A 7 -10.92 -0.17 -0.35
N ASP A 8 -11.16 0.36 0.85
CA ASP A 8 -11.13 -0.44 2.07
C ASP A 8 -12.47 -1.19 2.29
N GLY A 9 -12.56 -1.94 3.40
CA GLY A 9 -13.79 -2.67 3.74
C GLY A 9 -15.00 -1.78 4.08
N SER A 10 -14.80 -0.47 4.27
CA SER A 10 -15.86 0.52 4.49
C SER A 10 -16.29 1.24 3.21
N GLY A 11 -15.68 0.91 2.06
CA GLY A 11 -15.95 1.55 0.78
C GLY A 11 -15.23 2.89 0.59
N LYS A 12 -14.31 3.27 1.49
CA LYS A 12 -13.51 4.50 1.34
C LYS A 12 -12.31 4.26 0.45
N LEU A 13 -11.98 5.25 -0.39
CA LEU A 13 -10.82 5.15 -1.28
C LEU A 13 -9.55 5.05 -0.43
N LYS A 14 -8.88 3.91 -0.52
CA LYS A 14 -7.66 3.63 0.24
C LYS A 14 -6.41 4.01 -0.53
N LYS A 15 -6.35 3.65 -1.82
CA LYS A 15 -5.20 3.97 -2.70
C LYS A 15 -5.57 3.86 -4.18
N VAL A 16 -4.86 4.57 -5.05
CA VAL A 16 -4.87 4.37 -6.50
C VAL A 16 -3.58 3.67 -6.92
N ILE A 17 -3.67 2.61 -7.72
CA ILE A 17 -2.54 1.81 -8.19
C ILE A 17 -2.63 1.53 -9.69
N SER A 18 -1.54 1.10 -10.31
CA SER A 18 -1.60 0.59 -11.69
C SER A 18 -2.17 -0.83 -11.76
N VAL A 19 -2.70 -1.22 -12.93
CA VAL A 19 -3.15 -2.60 -13.19
C VAL A 19 -2.03 -3.62 -12.96
N LYS A 20 -0.79 -3.30 -13.35
CA LYS A 20 0.37 -4.17 -13.12
C LYS A 20 0.57 -4.47 -11.63
N GLN A 21 0.42 -3.45 -10.78
CA GLN A 21 0.55 -3.60 -9.33
C GLN A 21 -0.61 -4.40 -8.72
N LEU A 22 -1.82 -4.31 -9.30
CA LEU A 22 -2.95 -5.14 -8.90
C LEU A 22 -2.66 -6.63 -9.15
N ASN A 23 -2.14 -6.98 -10.34
CA ASN A 23 -1.84 -8.38 -10.69
C ASN A 23 -0.79 -8.99 -9.76
N VAL A 24 0.31 -8.28 -9.51
CA VAL A 24 1.37 -8.74 -8.58
C VAL A 24 0.80 -8.99 -7.18
N ARG A 25 -0.14 -8.15 -6.74
CA ARG A 25 -0.79 -8.33 -5.44
C ARG A 25 -1.68 -9.57 -5.41
N SER A 26 -2.40 -9.84 -6.51
CA SER A 26 -3.23 -11.05 -6.65
C SER A 26 -2.39 -12.31 -6.57
N GLU A 27 -1.26 -12.35 -7.28
CA GLU A 27 -0.31 -13.48 -7.25
C GLU A 27 0.25 -13.71 -5.84
N LYS A 28 0.69 -12.64 -5.15
CA LYS A 28 1.17 -12.73 -3.77
C LYS A 28 0.10 -13.20 -2.79
N GLN A 29 -1.16 -12.86 -3.02
CA GLN A 29 -2.25 -13.33 -2.18
C GLN A 29 -2.52 -14.82 -2.37
N LEU A 30 -2.30 -15.37 -3.57
CA LEU A 30 -2.37 -16.80 -3.84
C LEU A 30 -1.18 -17.55 -3.23
N GLU A 31 0.04 -17.03 -3.39
CA GLU A 31 1.27 -17.64 -2.87
C GLU A 31 1.34 -17.60 -1.34
N SER A 32 0.89 -16.50 -0.73
CA SER A 32 1.10 -16.20 0.68
C SER A 32 -0.16 -15.56 1.30
N PRO A 33 -1.29 -16.28 1.37
CA PRO A 33 -2.58 -15.73 1.83
C PRO A 33 -2.54 -15.22 3.28
N SER A 34 -1.69 -15.83 4.14
CA SER A 34 -1.54 -15.45 5.55
C SER A 34 -1.08 -14.01 5.77
N PHE A 35 -0.34 -13.42 4.82
CA PHE A 35 0.07 -12.00 4.88
C PHE A 35 -1.10 -11.03 4.68
N PHE A 36 -2.20 -11.49 4.07
CA PHE A 36 -3.38 -10.70 3.76
C PHE A 36 -4.57 -11.01 4.69
N GLY A 37 -4.41 -11.94 5.64
CA GLY A 37 -5.43 -12.29 6.63
C GLY A 37 -5.78 -11.12 7.57
N ARG A 38 -7.07 -10.93 7.83
CA ARG A 38 -7.65 -9.82 8.62
C ARG A 38 -7.52 -10.03 10.13
N ASN A 39 -6.33 -10.35 10.64
CA ASN A 39 -6.19 -10.77 12.05
C ASN A 39 -5.06 -10.05 12.81
N LYS A 40 -4.41 -9.05 12.23
CA LYS A 40 -3.55 -8.16 13.02
C LYS A 40 -4.40 -7.00 13.49
N LYS A 41 -4.73 -7.02 14.79
CA LYS A 41 -5.20 -5.87 15.57
C LYS A 41 -4.60 -4.60 14.98
N ALA A 42 -5.44 -3.58 14.79
CA ALA A 42 -5.10 -2.25 14.31
C ALA A 42 -3.80 -1.71 14.96
N GLY A 43 -2.65 -2.05 14.39
CA GLY A 43 -1.37 -1.44 14.69
C GLY A 43 -1.27 -0.24 13.80
N LYS A 44 -1.57 0.93 14.38
CA LYS A 44 -1.30 2.32 13.98
C LYS A 44 -1.05 2.60 12.48
N PRO A 45 -1.69 3.63 11.89
CA PRO A 45 -1.35 4.05 10.55
C PRO A 45 0.14 4.40 10.49
N ALA A 46 0.82 4.00 9.41
CA ALA A 46 2.04 4.69 9.00
C ALA A 46 1.59 6.08 8.54
N ASP A 47 1.45 7.00 9.50
CA ASP A 47 1.34 8.43 9.26
C ASP A 47 2.52 8.87 8.40
N ASN A 48 2.20 9.46 7.25
CA ASN A 48 3.00 10.42 6.48
C ASN A 48 4.52 10.28 6.54
N GLU A 49 5.11 9.65 5.52
CA GLU A 49 6.43 10.09 5.05
C GLU A 49 6.23 10.96 3.81
N SER A 50 5.85 12.22 4.05
CA SER A 50 6.19 13.30 3.13
C SER A 50 7.71 13.33 2.98
N PRO A 51 8.27 13.53 1.77
CA PRO A 51 9.71 13.50 1.57
C PRO A 51 10.35 14.67 2.31
N GLN A 52 11.08 14.40 3.39
CA GLN A 52 11.98 15.40 3.98
C GLN A 52 13.18 15.58 3.04
N PRO A 53 13.49 16.80 2.55
CA PRO A 53 14.70 17.03 1.79
C PRO A 53 15.90 16.89 2.74
N ALA A 54 16.83 15.99 2.41
CA ALA A 54 18.06 15.81 3.18
C ALA A 54 18.87 17.12 3.20
N PRO A 55 19.39 17.58 4.35
CA PRO A 55 20.29 18.73 4.39
C PRO A 55 21.65 18.31 3.81
N ASN A 56 22.07 19.03 2.78
CA ASN A 56 23.41 18.96 2.19
C ASN A 56 24.48 19.02 3.28
N LYS A 57 25.44 18.08 3.24
CA LYS A 57 26.67 18.19 4.00
C LYS A 57 27.87 17.90 3.08
N ALA A 58 28.47 18.97 2.56
CA ALA A 58 29.90 19.02 2.25
C ALA A 58 30.69 18.96 3.58
N PRO A 59 31.90 18.41 3.62
CA PRO A 59 33.09 19.10 3.06
C PRO A 59 33.95 18.25 2.12
#